data_AF-A0A7V0L312-F1
#
_entry.id   AF-A0A7V0L312-F1
#
_cell.length_a   1.000
_cell.length_b   1.000
_cell.length_c   1.000
_cell.angle_alpha   90.00
_cell.angle_beta   90.00
_cell.angle_gamma   90.00
#
_symmetry.space_group_name_H-M   'P 1'
#
loop_
_entity.id
_entity.type
_entity.pdbx_description
1 polymer ?
#
loop_
_entity_poly.entity_id
_entity_poly.type
_entity_poly.pdbx_seq_one_letter_code
_entity_poly.pdbx_strand_id
1 'polypeptide(L)'
;KVDLLIAATHLGVSVDSILAESVAGIDLIVGGHSHTKIPQPIPVTNPEGKTTYIVQAQSKYRYLGKMKAYVDQDGLHILSYALLPANPSVPDDPVIGAEIQALKDTIQNDPKYGPYYTKIIAHADTFMGRQPGYGYKDTPIGNLITDAYREKTGTDIALDVYGYISQVLWEGPLTGMDLFQTAYYGYNPKTGYGFNLMTYDLKGFQLKMGLEFVAGQMETNQDLGVEVSGLKFKYDPSKPPMSKVTEITVDGEPYSIVKTYTLTSNYGFYSFLYIAGLSPSNPVDTGIPEYFAIRDFAEAHSPLHYKVEGRIENVLETNVHENASIKPVASFKLFQNYPNPFRIQNQKAQETKISYQLTKREEVSLKIYNVLGEELKKLVKGSKNAGYYTVTWDGKDDLGRLMPNGIYFYKLKIANQQKTRKLILMR
;
A
#
# COMPACT_ATOMS: atom_id res chain seq x y z
N LYS A 1 -17.91 29.77 18.90
CA LYS A 1 -18.40 28.40 18.59
C LYS A 1 -18.04 28.15 17.13
N VAL A 2 -17.60 26.96 16.75
CA VAL A 2 -17.29 26.64 15.35
C VAL A 2 -18.55 26.02 14.76
N ASP A 3 -19.02 26.55 13.63
CA ASP A 3 -20.25 26.07 12.97
C ASP A 3 -19.96 24.94 11.97
N LEU A 4 -18.73 24.87 11.45
CA LEU A 4 -18.26 23.83 10.53
C LEU A 4 -16.79 23.49 10.80
N LEU A 5 -16.48 22.21 11.02
CA LEU A 5 -15.12 21.71 11.14
C LEU A 5 -14.77 20.80 9.97
N ILE A 6 -13.79 21.25 9.17
CA ILE A 6 -13.21 20.47 8.08
C ILE A 6 -11.82 19.97 8.48
N ALA A 7 -11.62 18.65 8.45
CA ALA A 7 -10.31 18.05 8.62
C ALA A 7 -9.66 17.80 7.25
N ALA A 8 -8.56 18.50 6.95
CA ALA A 8 -7.71 18.18 5.82
C ALA A 8 -6.65 17.16 6.24
N THR A 9 -6.69 15.96 5.67
CA THR A 9 -5.87 14.82 6.12
C THR A 9 -5.07 14.20 4.97
N HIS A 10 -4.06 13.42 5.34
CA HIS A 10 -3.27 12.61 4.41
C HIS A 10 -3.04 11.21 4.99
N LEU A 11 -4.11 10.58 5.50
CA LEU A 11 -4.03 9.31 6.25
C LEU A 11 -4.51 8.09 5.45
N GLY A 12 -5.18 8.33 4.32
CA GLY A 12 -5.82 7.28 3.53
C GLY A 12 -7.26 7.05 3.97
N VAL A 13 -8.14 6.74 3.02
CA VAL A 13 -9.59 6.64 3.24
C VAL A 13 -9.98 5.71 4.39
N SER A 14 -9.24 4.62 4.60
CA SER A 14 -9.47 3.68 5.70
C SER A 14 -9.21 4.31 7.07
N VAL A 15 -8.15 5.10 7.20
CA VAL A 15 -7.81 5.78 8.47
C VAL A 15 -8.67 7.02 8.65
N ASP A 16 -9.01 7.73 7.58
CA ASP A 16 -9.98 8.83 7.59
C ASP A 16 -11.36 8.36 8.08
N SER A 17 -11.78 7.15 7.69
CA SER A 17 -13.03 6.55 8.18
C SER A 17 -12.98 6.29 9.69
N ILE A 18 -11.85 5.78 10.20
CA ILE A 18 -11.66 5.58 11.65
C ILE A 18 -11.67 6.93 12.38
N LEU A 19 -11.04 7.96 11.81
CA LEU A 19 -11.02 9.31 12.38
C LEU A 19 -12.45 9.86 12.49
N ALA A 20 -13.24 9.76 11.42
CA ALA A 20 -14.64 10.17 11.40
C ALA A 20 -15.51 9.41 12.42
N GLU A 21 -15.32 8.09 12.55
CA GLU A 21 -16.05 7.27 13.54
C GLU A 21 -15.65 7.59 14.99
N SER A 22 -14.40 8.04 15.21
CA SER A 22 -13.81 8.13 16.55
C SER A 22 -13.80 9.54 17.14
N VAL A 23 -13.89 10.58 16.31
CA VAL A 23 -13.73 11.97 16.72
C VAL A 23 -15.02 12.74 16.51
N ALA A 24 -15.59 13.23 17.60
CA ALA A 24 -16.76 14.09 17.61
C ALA A 24 -16.46 15.47 16.99
N GLY A 25 -17.48 16.09 16.40
CA GLY A 25 -17.43 17.47 15.92
C GLY A 25 -16.78 17.70 14.56
N ILE A 26 -16.28 16.66 13.86
CA ILE A 26 -15.82 16.79 12.46
C ILE A 26 -17.03 16.66 11.53
N ASP A 27 -17.23 17.61 10.63
CA ASP A 27 -18.34 17.59 9.66
C ASP A 27 -17.89 17.05 8.29
N LEU A 28 -16.64 17.34 7.89
CA LEU A 28 -16.08 16.93 6.61
C LEU A 28 -14.60 16.57 6.75
N ILE A 29 -14.20 15.47 6.12
CA ILE A 29 -12.81 15.09 5.91
C ILE A 29 -12.49 15.20 4.43
N VAL A 30 -11.50 16.03 4.11
CA VAL A 30 -10.88 16.11 2.78
C VAL A 30 -9.56 15.35 2.86
N GLY A 31 -9.58 14.09 2.42
CA GLY A 31 -8.48 13.16 2.62
C GLY A 31 -7.51 13.03 1.43
N GLY A 32 -6.43 12.29 1.66
CA GLY A 32 -5.39 11.98 0.67
C GLY A 32 -4.71 10.63 0.92
N HIS A 33 -3.46 10.46 0.48
CA HIS A 33 -2.61 9.27 0.63
C HIS A 33 -3.03 8.03 -0.18
N SER A 34 -4.25 7.52 0.00
CA SER A 34 -4.71 6.27 -0.63
C SER A 34 -5.10 6.40 -2.10
N HIS A 35 -4.93 7.59 -2.69
CA HIS A 35 -5.25 7.90 -4.09
C HIS A 35 -6.66 7.47 -4.52
N THR A 36 -7.62 7.45 -3.59
CA THR A 36 -8.93 6.85 -3.83
C THR A 36 -9.81 7.80 -4.63
N LYS A 37 -10.41 7.32 -5.72
CA LYS A 37 -11.43 8.06 -6.45
C LYS A 37 -12.76 7.90 -5.72
N ILE A 38 -13.23 8.95 -5.04
CA ILE A 38 -14.51 8.95 -4.33
C ILE A 38 -15.51 9.81 -5.13
N PRO A 39 -16.34 9.20 -5.99
CA PRO A 39 -17.28 9.94 -6.84
C PRO A 39 -18.50 10.49 -6.08
N GLN A 40 -18.77 9.97 -4.88
CA GLN A 40 -19.83 10.43 -3.99
C GLN A 40 -19.28 10.49 -2.55
N PRO A 41 -19.56 11.54 -1.77
CA PRO A 41 -19.06 11.66 -0.41
C PRO A 41 -19.46 10.44 0.43
N ILE A 42 -18.53 9.89 1.19
CA ILE A 42 -18.80 8.74 2.07
C ILE A 42 -19.34 9.27 3.40
N PRO A 43 -20.60 8.99 3.77
CA PRO A 43 -21.12 9.36 5.08
C PRO A 43 -20.60 8.40 6.15
N VAL A 44 -20.18 8.94 7.29
CA VAL A 44 -19.76 8.19 8.47
C VAL A 44 -20.44 8.78 9.69
N THR A 45 -21.08 7.95 10.50
CA THR A 45 -21.69 8.40 11.76
C THR A 45 -20.61 8.59 12.82
N ASN A 46 -20.49 9.80 13.35
CA ASN A 46 -19.52 10.14 14.39
C ASN A 46 -20.07 9.83 15.80
N PRO A 47 -19.26 9.98 16.88
CA PRO A 47 -19.68 9.67 18.25
C PRO A 47 -20.89 10.48 18.77
N GLU A 48 -21.23 11.61 18.15
CA GLU A 48 -22.39 12.43 18.49
C GLU A 48 -23.66 11.99 17.74
N GLY A 49 -23.58 10.95 16.91
CA GLY A 49 -24.67 10.51 16.05
C GLY A 49 -24.88 11.40 14.81
N LYS A 50 -24.00 12.39 14.58
CA LYS A 50 -24.00 13.24 13.40
C LYS A 50 -23.22 12.60 12.26
N THR A 51 -23.45 13.08 11.04
CA THR A 51 -22.73 12.60 9.85
C THR A 51 -21.48 13.42 9.60
N THR A 52 -20.33 12.75 9.55
CA THR A 52 -19.10 13.25 8.96
C THR A 52 -18.98 12.73 7.54
N TYR A 53 -18.76 13.59 6.55
CA TYR A 53 -18.53 13.16 5.18
C TYR A 53 -17.04 13.02 4.88
N ILE A 54 -16.67 12.06 4.03
CA ILE A 54 -15.29 11.89 3.55
C ILE A 54 -15.26 12.03 2.03
N VAL A 55 -14.33 12.84 1.53
CA VAL A 55 -14.09 13.04 0.09
C VAL A 55 -12.61 12.90 -0.25
N GLN A 56 -12.34 12.38 -1.45
CA GLN A 56 -11.01 12.33 -2.06
C GLN A 56 -11.14 12.48 -3.58
N ALA A 57 -10.17 13.14 -4.19
CA ALA A 57 -10.14 13.44 -5.62
C ALA A 57 -9.09 12.62 -6.39
N GLN A 58 -8.89 11.36 -5.99
CA GLN A 58 -7.85 10.50 -6.55
C GLN A 58 -6.44 11.11 -6.36
N SER A 59 -5.57 11.06 -7.38
CA SER A 59 -4.19 11.55 -7.33
C SER A 59 -3.75 12.08 -8.68
N LYS A 60 -2.56 12.70 -8.71
CA LYS A 60 -1.90 13.22 -9.93
C LYS A 60 -2.77 14.22 -10.68
N TYR A 61 -3.50 15.03 -9.92
CA TYR A 61 -4.39 16.08 -10.43
C TYR A 61 -5.46 15.59 -11.41
N ARG A 62 -5.73 14.28 -11.53
CA ARG A 62 -6.69 13.73 -12.51
C ARG A 62 -8.11 14.24 -12.32
N TYR A 63 -8.47 14.61 -11.09
CA TYR A 63 -9.76 15.18 -10.75
C TYR A 63 -9.61 16.35 -9.80
N LEU A 64 -10.43 17.38 -10.00
CA LEU A 64 -10.71 18.42 -9.03
C LEU A 64 -12.02 18.09 -8.31
N GLY A 65 -11.97 17.90 -7.00
CA GLY A 65 -13.17 17.73 -6.18
C GLY A 65 -13.88 19.06 -5.98
N LYS A 66 -15.17 19.13 -6.36
CA LYS A 66 -16.02 20.31 -6.19
C LYS A 66 -17.26 19.97 -5.37
N MET A 67 -17.36 20.57 -4.19
CA MET A 67 -18.53 20.46 -3.32
C MET A 67 -19.23 21.82 -3.22
N LYS A 68 -20.57 21.82 -3.29
CA LYS A 68 -21.41 22.92 -2.83
C LYS A 68 -22.22 22.41 -1.65
N ALA A 69 -22.20 23.13 -0.55
CA ALA A 69 -22.89 22.75 0.68
C ALA A 69 -23.29 24.02 1.46
N TYR A 70 -24.24 23.86 2.39
CA TYR A 70 -24.57 24.86 3.40
C TYR A 70 -24.55 24.22 4.78
N VAL A 71 -24.56 25.07 5.82
CA VAL A 71 -24.50 24.63 7.21
C VAL A 71 -25.64 25.29 7.98
N ASP A 72 -26.36 24.50 8.76
CA ASP A 72 -27.40 24.98 9.69
C ASP A 72 -27.28 24.30 11.06
N GLN A 73 -28.36 24.35 11.85
CA GLN A 73 -28.39 23.78 13.21
C GLN A 73 -28.24 22.24 13.23
N ASP A 74 -28.64 21.57 12.14
CA ASP A 74 -28.56 20.12 11.99
C ASP A 74 -27.22 19.65 11.40
N GLY A 75 -26.41 20.59 10.89
CA GLY A 75 -25.03 20.38 10.46
C GLY A 75 -24.79 20.70 8.98
N LEU A 76 -23.85 19.98 8.37
CA LEU A 76 -23.46 20.13 6.97
C LEU A 76 -24.46 19.45 6.02
N HIS A 77 -25.00 20.21 5.06
CA HIS A 77 -25.90 19.74 4.01
C HIS A 77 -25.27 19.89 2.62
N ILE A 78 -25.06 18.76 1.93
CA ILE A 78 -24.41 18.75 0.62
C ILE A 78 -25.46 18.98 -0.48
N LEU A 79 -25.33 20.10 -1.21
CA LEU A 79 -26.17 20.43 -2.35
C LEU A 79 -25.72 19.70 -3.63
N SER A 80 -24.40 19.61 -3.83
CA SER A 80 -23.83 18.90 -4.97
C SER A 80 -22.38 18.53 -4.69
N TYR A 81 -21.94 17.39 -5.17
CA TYR A 81 -20.53 17.01 -5.22
C TYR A 81 -20.20 16.39 -6.58
N ALA A 82 -19.07 16.78 -7.15
CA ALA A 82 -18.56 16.23 -8.40
C ALA A 82 -17.04 16.13 -8.38
N LEU A 83 -16.53 15.08 -9.03
CA LEU A 83 -15.13 15.00 -9.44
C LEU A 83 -15.02 15.50 -10.88
N LEU A 84 -14.49 16.71 -11.05
CA LEU A 84 -14.29 17.31 -12.36
C LEU A 84 -12.99 16.75 -12.96
N PRO A 85 -13.02 16.03 -14.09
CA PRO A 85 -11.79 15.50 -14.69
C PRO A 85 -10.91 16.64 -15.19
N ALA A 86 -9.64 16.65 -14.79
CA ALA A 86 -8.63 17.50 -15.41
C ALA A 86 -8.02 16.70 -16.57
N ASN A 87 -8.52 16.96 -17.77
CA ASN A 87 -8.10 16.28 -19.00
C ASN A 87 -7.93 17.33 -20.12
N PRO A 88 -7.44 16.94 -21.31
CA PRO A 88 -7.17 17.88 -22.40
C PRO A 88 -8.38 18.67 -22.93
N SER A 89 -9.61 18.37 -22.50
CA SER A 89 -10.78 19.19 -22.84
C SER A 89 -10.90 20.48 -22.03
N VAL A 90 -10.15 20.61 -20.93
CA VAL A 90 -10.04 21.84 -20.15
C VAL A 90 -8.87 22.65 -20.72
N PRO A 91 -9.09 23.89 -21.21
CA PRO A 91 -8.00 24.70 -21.76
C PRO A 91 -7.03 25.10 -20.65
N ASP A 92 -5.75 25.14 -20.98
CA ASP A 92 -4.71 25.65 -20.08
C ASP A 92 -4.95 27.13 -19.77
N ASP A 93 -4.67 27.54 -18.53
CA ASP A 93 -4.57 28.96 -18.20
C ASP A 93 -3.36 29.55 -18.95
N PRO A 94 -3.52 30.65 -19.71
CA PRO A 94 -2.47 31.15 -20.58
C PRO A 94 -1.23 31.67 -19.82
N VAL A 95 -1.41 32.17 -18.59
CA VAL A 95 -0.30 32.69 -17.78
C VAL A 95 0.47 31.53 -17.16
N ILE A 96 -0.24 30.61 -16.50
CA ILE A 96 0.38 29.41 -15.90
C ILE A 96 1.00 28.52 -16.98
N GLY A 97 0.32 28.37 -18.12
CA GLY A 97 0.81 27.60 -19.26
C GLY A 97 2.14 28.14 -19.81
N ALA A 98 2.27 29.47 -19.92
CA ALA A 98 3.52 30.10 -20.34
C ALA A 98 4.66 29.87 -19.33
N GLU A 99 4.38 29.96 -18.03
CA GLU A 99 5.37 29.66 -16.98
C GLU A 99 5.82 28.20 -16.99
N ILE A 100 4.88 27.26 -17.12
CA ILE A 100 5.19 25.82 -17.24
C ILE A 100 6.02 25.56 -18.49
N GLN A 101 5.71 26.22 -19.61
CA GLN A 101 6.47 26.06 -20.84
C GLN A 101 7.90 26.58 -20.68
N ALA A 102 8.11 27.74 -20.03
CA ALA A 102 9.45 28.25 -19.74
C ALA A 102 10.27 27.30 -18.84
N LEU A 103 9.63 26.65 -17.86
CA LEU A 103 10.27 25.62 -17.03
C LEU A 103 10.62 24.37 -17.85
N LYS A 104 9.71 23.92 -18.73
CA LYS A 104 9.98 22.81 -19.65
C LYS A 104 11.15 23.13 -20.57
N ASP A 105 11.20 24.34 -21.14
CA ASP A 105 12.28 24.77 -22.02
C ASP A 105 13.62 24.80 -21.27
N THR A 106 13.62 25.15 -19.98
CA THR A 106 14.83 25.08 -19.14
C THR A 106 15.35 23.65 -19.04
N ILE A 107 14.47 22.68 -18.76
CA ILE A 107 14.85 21.25 -18.66
C ILE A 107 15.26 20.70 -20.03
N GLN A 108 14.51 21.04 -21.08
CA GLN A 108 14.73 20.59 -22.45
C GLN A 108 16.08 21.05 -23.02
N ASN A 109 16.51 22.26 -22.66
CA ASN A 109 17.75 22.86 -23.15
C ASN A 109 18.95 22.61 -22.23
N ASP A 110 18.73 22.10 -21.01
CA ASP A 110 19.82 21.73 -20.10
C ASP A 110 20.47 20.42 -20.58
N PRO A 111 21.77 20.43 -20.96
CA PRO A 111 22.48 19.24 -21.41
C PRO A 111 22.51 18.11 -20.38
N LYS A 112 22.30 18.43 -19.09
CA LYS A 112 22.20 17.46 -18.01
C LYS A 112 21.01 16.51 -18.19
N TYR A 113 19.88 17.03 -18.67
CA TYR A 113 18.66 16.27 -18.87
C TYR A 113 18.44 15.88 -20.34
N GLY A 114 18.94 16.72 -21.27
CA GLY A 114 18.83 16.51 -22.71
C GLY A 114 17.40 16.75 -23.22
N PRO A 115 17.08 16.37 -24.47
CA PRO A 115 15.76 16.61 -25.06
C PRO A 115 14.66 15.75 -24.43
N TYR A 116 14.37 16.03 -23.17
CA TYR A 116 13.69 15.19 -22.22
C TYR A 116 12.20 14.99 -22.55
N TYR A 117 11.58 16.00 -23.17
CA TYR A 117 10.17 15.97 -23.57
C TYR A 117 9.95 15.61 -25.03
N THR A 118 10.98 15.68 -25.88
CA THR A 118 10.80 15.61 -27.34
C THR A 118 11.53 14.44 -27.99
N LYS A 119 12.63 13.97 -27.41
CA LYS A 119 13.33 12.79 -27.96
C LYS A 119 12.55 11.55 -27.56
N ILE A 120 12.11 10.82 -28.57
CA ILE A 120 11.61 9.45 -28.41
C ILE A 120 12.81 8.56 -28.04
N ILE A 121 12.71 7.90 -26.90
CA ILE A 121 13.72 6.97 -26.37
C ILE A 121 13.35 5.52 -26.72
N ALA A 122 12.06 5.19 -26.66
CA ALA A 122 11.56 3.84 -26.89
C ALA A 122 10.12 3.88 -27.42
N HIS A 123 9.62 2.73 -27.86
CA HIS A 123 8.21 2.50 -28.12
C HIS A 123 7.69 1.41 -27.16
N ALA A 124 6.45 1.55 -26.68
CA ALA A 124 5.74 0.49 -25.98
C ALA A 124 4.60 -0.03 -26.85
N ASP A 125 4.53 -1.34 -27.02
CA ASP A 125 3.49 -2.00 -27.83
C ASP A 125 2.23 -2.31 -27.04
N THR A 126 2.30 -2.20 -25.71
CA THR A 126 1.20 -2.44 -24.80
C THR A 126 1.16 -1.40 -23.70
N PHE A 127 -0.03 -1.14 -23.17
CA PHE A 127 -0.18 -0.37 -21.93
C PHE A 127 0.41 -1.14 -20.73
N MET A 128 1.31 -0.50 -19.99
CA MET A 128 1.98 -1.07 -18.82
C MET A 128 1.43 -0.44 -17.54
N GLY A 129 0.33 -1.02 -17.08
CA GLY A 129 -0.38 -0.57 -15.90
C GLY A 129 0.23 -1.05 -14.58
N ARG A 130 -0.20 -0.43 -13.48
CA ARG A 130 0.06 -0.86 -12.09
C ARG A 130 -1.03 -1.79 -11.53
N GLN A 131 -1.89 -2.32 -12.39
CA GLN A 131 -2.95 -3.23 -11.95
C GLN A 131 -2.45 -4.67 -12.07
N PRO A 132 -2.33 -5.40 -10.95
CA PRO A 132 -1.99 -6.80 -11.02
C PRO A 132 -3.05 -7.60 -11.78
N GLY A 133 -2.62 -8.69 -12.41
CA GLY A 133 -3.52 -9.66 -13.04
C GLY A 133 -4.42 -10.35 -12.00
N TYR A 134 -5.48 -11.01 -12.46
CA TYR A 134 -6.30 -11.81 -11.54
C TYR A 134 -5.47 -12.99 -10.99
N GLY A 135 -5.25 -13.01 -9.67
CA GLY A 135 -4.42 -14.01 -8.98
C GLY A 135 -2.92 -13.87 -9.13
N TYR A 136 -2.44 -12.95 -9.96
CA TYR A 136 -1.04 -12.56 -10.05
C TYR A 136 -0.84 -11.21 -9.40
N LYS A 137 0.30 -11.00 -8.72
CA LYS A 137 0.59 -9.73 -8.05
C LYS A 137 1.66 -8.90 -8.75
N ASP A 138 2.39 -9.48 -9.70
CA ASP A 138 3.31 -8.72 -10.54
C ASP A 138 2.56 -7.84 -11.55
N THR A 139 3.16 -6.71 -11.91
CA THR A 139 2.65 -5.82 -12.97
C THR A 139 3.58 -5.71 -14.15
N PRO A 140 3.05 -5.40 -15.36
CA PRO A 140 3.88 -5.11 -16.52
C PRO A 140 4.96 -4.05 -16.24
N ILE A 141 4.60 -2.97 -15.55
CA ILE A 141 5.54 -1.88 -15.26
C ILE A 141 6.58 -2.27 -14.19
N GLY A 142 6.16 -3.01 -13.16
CA GLY A 142 7.08 -3.53 -12.14
C GLY A 142 8.08 -4.55 -12.70
N ASN A 143 7.62 -5.41 -13.62
CA ASN A 143 8.45 -6.35 -14.34
C ASN A 143 9.51 -5.62 -15.17
N LEU A 144 9.13 -4.60 -15.93
CA LEU A 144 10.08 -3.78 -16.70
C LEU A 144 11.12 -3.10 -15.81
N ILE A 145 10.68 -2.44 -14.73
CA ILE A 145 11.57 -1.70 -13.84
C ILE A 145 12.60 -2.64 -13.19
N THR A 146 12.13 -3.78 -12.68
CA THR A 146 13.02 -4.74 -12.01
C THR A 146 13.94 -5.46 -12.99
N ASP A 147 13.50 -5.74 -14.22
CA ASP A 147 14.38 -6.25 -15.28
C ASP A 147 15.47 -5.23 -15.64
N ALA A 148 15.11 -3.95 -15.76
CA ALA A 148 16.06 -2.87 -16.02
C ALA A 148 17.12 -2.75 -14.91
N TYR A 149 16.72 -2.83 -13.64
CA TYR A 149 17.66 -2.81 -12.53
C TYR A 149 18.59 -4.02 -12.58
N ARG A 150 18.02 -5.21 -12.82
CA ARG A 150 18.76 -6.47 -12.85
C ARG A 150 19.77 -6.50 -13.98
N GLU A 151 19.37 -6.12 -15.19
CA GLU A 151 20.25 -6.06 -16.35
C GLU A 151 21.39 -5.05 -16.12
N LYS A 152 21.08 -3.89 -15.54
CA LYS A 152 22.08 -2.85 -15.28
C LYS A 152 23.15 -3.28 -14.27
N THR A 153 22.80 -4.12 -13.30
CA THR A 153 23.67 -4.48 -12.17
C THR A 153 24.21 -5.91 -12.23
N GLY A 154 23.60 -6.79 -13.01
CA GLY A 154 23.99 -8.19 -13.14
C GLY A 154 23.73 -9.05 -11.89
N THR A 155 22.85 -8.62 -10.98
CA THR A 155 22.54 -9.36 -9.75
C THR A 155 21.61 -10.55 -10.01
N ASP A 156 21.63 -11.54 -9.10
CA ASP A 156 20.74 -12.71 -9.17
C ASP A 156 19.27 -12.28 -9.18
N ILE A 157 18.91 -11.30 -8.36
CA ILE A 157 17.53 -10.85 -8.17
C ILE A 157 17.48 -9.31 -8.20
N ALA A 158 16.41 -8.75 -8.75
CA ALA A 158 16.05 -7.35 -8.53
C ALA A 158 14.67 -7.24 -7.89
N LEU A 159 14.50 -6.26 -7.00
CA LEU A 159 13.24 -6.02 -6.29
C LEU A 159 12.94 -4.53 -6.23
N ASP A 160 11.66 -4.19 -6.27
CA ASP A 160 11.15 -2.89 -5.84
C ASP A 160 9.78 -3.06 -5.18
N VAL A 161 9.21 -2.00 -4.64
CA VAL A 161 7.84 -2.00 -4.13
C VAL A 161 6.96 -1.02 -4.88
N TYR A 162 5.67 -1.34 -4.94
CA TYR A 162 4.65 -0.50 -5.55
C TYR A 162 4.65 0.93 -5.04
N GLY A 163 5.01 1.16 -3.78
CA GLY A 163 5.15 2.50 -3.22
C GLY A 163 6.14 3.39 -3.97
N TYR A 164 7.20 2.80 -4.56
CA TYR A 164 8.22 3.52 -5.33
C TYR A 164 8.00 3.48 -6.85
N ILE A 165 6.95 2.81 -7.32
CA ILE A 165 6.52 2.85 -8.72
C ILE A 165 5.40 3.87 -8.85
N SER A 166 5.65 5.00 -9.49
CA SER A 166 4.69 6.10 -9.55
C SER A 166 3.71 5.94 -10.71
N GLN A 167 4.16 6.11 -11.95
CA GLN A 167 3.31 6.17 -13.15
C GLN A 167 3.30 4.88 -13.97
N VAL A 168 2.31 4.82 -14.85
CA VAL A 168 2.14 3.76 -15.87
C VAL A 168 2.82 4.21 -17.16
N LEU A 169 3.16 3.28 -18.05
CA LEU A 169 3.55 3.61 -19.42
C LEU A 169 2.38 3.34 -20.36
N TRP A 170 2.10 4.30 -21.24
CA TRP A 170 1.09 4.16 -22.28
C TRP A 170 1.70 3.51 -23.52
N GLU A 171 0.87 2.80 -24.27
CA GLU A 171 1.22 2.32 -25.61
C GLU A 171 1.58 3.50 -26.53
N GLY A 172 2.63 3.33 -27.34
CA GLY A 172 3.12 4.33 -28.28
C GLY A 172 4.55 4.82 -27.98
N PRO A 173 4.95 5.97 -28.56
CA PRO A 173 6.28 6.52 -28.36
C PRO A 173 6.48 7.02 -26.93
N LEU A 174 7.63 6.72 -26.35
CA LEU A 174 8.02 7.09 -24.99
C LEU A 174 9.21 8.05 -25.02
N THR A 175 9.11 9.12 -24.23
CA THR A 175 10.16 10.13 -24.03
C THR A 175 10.90 9.91 -22.71
N GLY A 176 11.96 10.69 -22.47
CA GLY A 176 12.64 10.69 -21.17
C GLY A 176 11.70 11.05 -20.00
N MET A 177 10.76 11.96 -20.23
CA MET A 177 9.71 12.31 -19.26
C MET A 177 8.85 11.12 -18.88
N ASP A 178 8.43 10.30 -19.85
CA ASP A 178 7.55 9.16 -19.60
C ASP A 178 8.27 8.12 -18.72
N LEU A 179 9.53 7.82 -19.05
CA LEU A 179 10.33 6.84 -18.33
C LEU A 179 10.68 7.32 -16.92
N PHE A 180 11.08 8.58 -16.75
CA PHE A 180 11.35 9.15 -15.42
C PHE A 180 10.13 9.12 -14.51
N GLN A 181 8.94 9.39 -15.06
CA GLN A 181 7.71 9.39 -14.30
C GLN A 181 7.35 8.01 -13.71
N THR A 182 7.94 6.92 -14.20
CA THR A 182 7.72 5.58 -13.65
C THR A 182 8.38 5.40 -12.29
N ALA A 183 9.60 5.92 -12.10
CA ALA A 183 10.36 5.87 -10.84
C ALA A 183 11.25 7.12 -10.71
N TYR A 184 10.85 8.03 -9.82
CA TYR A 184 11.52 9.33 -9.60
C TYR A 184 11.67 9.69 -8.12
N TYR A 185 11.62 8.70 -7.22
CA TYR A 185 11.62 9.00 -5.79
C TYR A 185 13.01 9.39 -5.30
N GLY A 186 13.04 10.16 -4.21
CA GLY A 186 14.26 10.75 -3.71
C GLY A 186 14.71 11.97 -4.52
N TYR A 187 15.73 12.65 -4.02
CA TYR A 187 16.36 13.76 -4.75
C TYR A 187 17.82 13.88 -4.33
N ASN A 188 18.71 13.73 -5.29
CA ASN A 188 20.13 13.96 -5.13
C ASN A 188 20.46 15.34 -5.71
N PRO A 189 20.80 16.34 -4.88
CA PRO A 189 21.05 17.70 -5.36
C PRO A 189 22.29 17.80 -6.27
N LYS A 190 23.22 16.82 -6.21
CA LYS A 190 24.40 16.80 -7.09
C LYS A 190 24.04 16.34 -8.50
N THR A 191 23.28 15.25 -8.62
CA THR A 191 22.93 14.66 -9.91
C THR A 191 21.60 15.17 -10.46
N GLY A 192 20.76 15.79 -9.63
CA GLY A 192 19.41 16.22 -9.98
C GLY A 192 18.42 15.07 -10.26
N TYR A 193 18.76 13.84 -9.90
CA TYR A 193 17.93 12.64 -10.08
C TYR A 193 17.52 12.04 -8.74
N GLY A 194 16.63 11.06 -8.80
CA GLY A 194 16.12 10.34 -7.64
C GLY A 194 17.14 9.38 -7.00
N PHE A 195 16.63 8.29 -6.43
CA PHE A 195 17.42 7.26 -5.78
C PHE A 195 18.41 6.60 -6.76
N ASN A 196 19.56 6.24 -6.22
CA ASN A 196 20.49 5.35 -6.89
C ASN A 196 20.06 3.90 -6.70
N LEU A 197 20.51 3.02 -7.58
CA LEU A 197 20.47 1.59 -7.36
C LEU A 197 21.49 1.19 -6.28
N MET A 198 21.04 0.33 -5.39
CA MET A 198 21.85 -0.36 -4.40
C MET A 198 22.00 -1.81 -4.83
N THR A 199 23.20 -2.38 -4.65
CA THR A 199 23.40 -3.83 -4.69
C THR A 199 23.81 -4.33 -3.32
N TYR A 200 23.35 -5.50 -2.92
CA TYR A 200 23.62 -6.08 -1.60
C TYR A 200 23.31 -7.57 -1.59
N ASP A 201 23.80 -8.26 -0.57
CA ASP A 201 23.61 -9.69 -0.40
C ASP A 201 22.53 -9.99 0.65
N LEU A 202 21.69 -10.98 0.35
CA LEU A 202 20.84 -11.63 1.34
C LEU A 202 21.09 -13.14 1.34
N LYS A 203 21.22 -13.71 2.54
CA LYS A 203 21.10 -15.15 2.71
C LYS A 203 19.68 -15.58 2.39
N GLY A 204 19.50 -16.79 1.86
CA GLY A 204 18.20 -17.31 1.47
C GLY A 204 17.16 -17.13 2.57
N PHE A 205 17.47 -17.52 3.81
CA PHE A 205 16.53 -17.34 4.92
C PHE A 205 16.06 -15.89 5.12
N GLN A 206 16.92 -14.89 4.88
CA GLN A 206 16.57 -13.47 4.98
C GLN A 206 15.65 -13.07 3.83
N LEU A 207 15.95 -13.54 2.61
CA LEU A 207 15.07 -13.36 1.46
C LEU A 207 13.68 -13.96 1.74
N LYS A 208 13.61 -15.20 2.24
CA LYS A 208 12.32 -15.82 2.60
C LYS A 208 11.60 -15.05 3.70
N MET A 209 12.30 -14.54 4.72
CA MET A 209 11.69 -13.68 5.74
C MET A 209 11.08 -12.41 5.14
N GLY A 210 11.77 -11.75 4.21
CA GLY A 210 11.25 -10.60 3.48
C GLY A 210 10.00 -10.94 2.65
N LEU A 211 10.04 -12.06 1.92
CA LEU A 211 8.89 -12.53 1.13
C LEU A 211 7.67 -12.87 2.01
N GLU A 212 7.88 -13.49 3.17
CA GLU A 212 6.82 -13.77 4.15
C GLU A 212 6.22 -12.47 4.74
N PHE A 213 7.06 -11.46 4.98
CA PHE A 213 6.61 -10.16 5.42
C PHE A 213 5.68 -9.51 4.38
N VAL A 214 6.11 -9.41 3.11
CA VAL A 214 5.28 -8.81 2.06
C VAL A 214 4.02 -9.63 1.79
N ALA A 215 4.10 -10.96 1.75
CA ALA A 215 2.93 -11.84 1.60
C ALA A 215 1.91 -11.68 2.74
N GLY A 216 2.36 -11.24 3.92
CA GLY A 216 1.49 -10.91 5.05
C GLY A 216 0.79 -9.55 4.95
N GLN A 217 1.28 -8.64 4.10
CA GLN A 217 0.81 -7.25 4.05
C GLN A 217 0.18 -6.87 2.71
N MET A 218 0.66 -7.40 1.59
CA MET A 218 0.37 -6.91 0.23
C MET A 218 -1.13 -6.93 -0.14
N GLU A 219 -1.93 -7.82 0.47
CA GLU A 219 -3.39 -7.86 0.27
C GLU A 219 -4.14 -6.71 0.96
N THR A 220 -3.52 -6.08 1.95
CA THR A 220 -4.14 -5.02 2.77
C THR A 220 -3.41 -3.69 2.67
N ASN A 221 -2.17 -3.68 2.18
CA ASN A 221 -1.38 -2.51 1.92
C ASN A 221 -0.69 -2.69 0.56
N GLN A 222 -1.27 -2.05 -0.46
CA GLN A 222 -0.77 -2.15 -1.83
C GLN A 222 0.61 -1.50 -2.01
N ASP A 223 0.99 -0.52 -1.17
CA ASP A 223 2.30 0.13 -1.28
C ASP A 223 3.45 -0.83 -0.95
N LEU A 224 3.17 -1.91 -0.20
CA LEU A 224 4.10 -3.00 0.10
C LEU A 224 4.00 -4.17 -0.89
N GLY A 225 3.21 -4.04 -1.96
CA GLY A 225 3.29 -4.95 -3.09
C GLY A 225 4.72 -4.96 -3.60
N VAL A 226 5.32 -6.13 -3.75
CA VAL A 226 6.69 -6.27 -4.26
C VAL A 226 6.62 -6.54 -5.77
N GLU A 227 7.61 -6.06 -6.50
CA GLU A 227 7.86 -6.38 -7.90
C GLU A 227 9.24 -7.01 -8.00
N VAL A 228 9.40 -7.97 -8.92
CA VAL A 228 10.57 -8.85 -8.89
C VAL A 228 11.10 -9.19 -10.29
N SER A 229 12.42 -9.33 -10.40
CA SER A 229 13.12 -9.95 -11.54
C SER A 229 14.13 -10.98 -11.05
N GLY A 230 14.34 -12.04 -11.84
CA GLY A 230 15.18 -13.19 -11.45
C GLY A 230 14.58 -14.07 -10.35
N LEU A 231 13.45 -13.68 -9.76
CA LEU A 231 12.74 -14.38 -8.70
C LEU A 231 11.30 -14.66 -9.15
N LYS A 232 10.79 -15.87 -8.85
CA LYS A 232 9.35 -16.13 -8.83
C LYS A 232 8.95 -16.72 -7.50
N PHE A 233 7.76 -16.39 -7.00
CA PHE A 233 7.23 -17.04 -5.81
C PHE A 233 5.70 -17.14 -5.81
N LYS A 234 5.22 -18.19 -5.15
CA LYS A 234 3.80 -18.39 -4.86
C LYS A 234 3.54 -18.22 -3.38
N TYR A 235 2.38 -17.67 -3.04
CA TYR A 235 1.97 -17.54 -1.65
C TYR A 235 0.47 -17.79 -1.44
N ASP A 236 0.14 -18.21 -0.22
CA ASP A 236 -1.22 -18.41 0.27
C ASP A 236 -1.48 -17.45 1.45
N PRO A 237 -2.27 -16.39 1.25
CA PRO A 237 -2.52 -15.41 2.30
C PRO A 237 -3.38 -15.96 3.46
N SER A 238 -4.04 -17.12 3.30
CA SER A 238 -4.79 -17.76 4.39
C SER A 238 -3.88 -18.49 5.39
N LYS A 239 -2.66 -18.85 4.99
CA LYS A 239 -1.72 -19.56 5.85
C LYS A 239 -1.21 -18.68 7.00
N PRO A 240 -0.79 -19.29 8.12
CA PRO A 240 -0.15 -18.56 9.22
C PRO A 240 1.08 -17.77 8.77
N PRO A 241 1.47 -16.71 9.52
CA PRO A 241 2.73 -16.01 9.28
C PRO A 241 3.91 -16.99 9.20
N MET A 242 4.90 -16.69 8.34
CA MET A 242 6.07 -17.54 8.07
C MET A 242 5.78 -18.86 7.34
N SER A 243 4.54 -19.10 6.93
CA SER A 243 4.14 -20.23 6.08
C SER A 243 3.33 -19.80 4.86
N LYS A 244 3.26 -18.49 4.59
CA LYS A 244 2.49 -17.95 3.46
C LYS A 244 3.20 -18.20 2.15
N VAL A 245 4.52 -18.06 2.11
CA VAL A 245 5.30 -18.30 0.88
C VAL A 245 5.52 -19.80 0.73
N THR A 246 4.94 -20.35 -0.33
CA THR A 246 4.86 -21.81 -0.55
C THR A 246 5.86 -22.32 -1.56
N GLU A 247 6.27 -21.49 -2.51
CA GLU A 247 7.20 -21.86 -3.58
C GLU A 247 8.06 -20.66 -3.92
N ILE A 248 9.35 -20.86 -4.13
CA ILE A 248 10.30 -19.84 -4.55
C ILE A 248 11.23 -20.47 -5.58
N THR A 249 11.44 -19.79 -6.71
CA THR A 249 12.49 -20.13 -7.68
C THR A 249 13.31 -18.89 -7.99
N VAL A 250 14.59 -19.08 -8.26
CA VAL A 250 15.53 -18.03 -8.67
C VAL A 250 16.14 -18.46 -9.99
N ASP A 251 15.95 -17.66 -11.05
CA ASP A 251 16.30 -18.00 -12.43
C ASP A 251 15.75 -19.37 -12.89
N GLY A 252 14.55 -19.71 -12.43
CA GLY A 252 13.91 -21.01 -12.74
C GLY A 252 14.43 -22.18 -11.89
N GLU A 253 15.53 -22.01 -11.18
CA GLU A 253 16.09 -23.04 -10.30
C GLU A 253 15.46 -23.02 -8.90
N PRO A 254 15.40 -24.18 -8.21
CA PRO A 254 14.92 -24.24 -6.83
C PRO A 254 15.70 -23.31 -5.89
N TYR A 255 14.96 -22.51 -5.13
CA TYR A 255 15.54 -21.67 -4.08
C TYR A 255 16.16 -22.50 -2.95
N SER A 256 17.23 -21.98 -2.34
CA SER A 256 17.92 -22.58 -1.19
C SER A 256 18.04 -21.60 -0.03
N ILE A 257 17.66 -22.06 1.16
CA ILE A 257 17.67 -21.26 2.39
C ILE A 257 19.08 -20.91 2.90
N VAL A 258 20.08 -21.70 2.51
CA VAL A 258 21.48 -21.52 2.92
C VAL A 258 22.34 -20.82 1.87
N LYS A 259 21.85 -20.69 0.63
CA LYS A 259 22.55 -19.96 -0.44
C LYS A 259 22.52 -18.45 -0.16
N THR A 260 23.56 -17.74 -0.56
CA THR A 260 23.56 -16.27 -0.60
C THR A 260 23.18 -15.83 -2.01
N TYR A 261 22.30 -14.84 -2.11
CA TYR A 261 21.87 -14.23 -3.36
C TYR A 261 22.32 -12.78 -3.38
N THR A 262 22.76 -12.32 -4.54
CA THR A 262 23.01 -10.92 -4.84
C THR A 262 21.70 -10.27 -5.28
N LEU A 263 21.39 -9.11 -4.72
CA LEU A 263 20.15 -8.38 -4.97
C LEU A 263 20.45 -6.96 -5.42
N THR A 264 19.57 -6.41 -6.23
CA THR A 264 19.49 -4.97 -6.48
C THR A 264 18.11 -4.40 -6.19
N SER A 265 18.06 -3.14 -5.77
CA SER A 265 16.85 -2.33 -5.63
C SER A 265 17.21 -0.85 -5.63
N ASN A 266 16.24 0.06 -5.58
CA ASN A 266 16.53 1.47 -5.30
C ASN A 266 16.94 1.69 -3.82
N TYR A 267 17.61 2.81 -3.56
CA TYR A 267 18.06 3.18 -2.21
C TYR A 267 16.93 3.23 -1.16
N GLY A 268 15.74 3.67 -1.57
CA GLY A 268 14.57 3.75 -0.69
C GLY A 268 14.14 2.38 -0.17
N PHE A 269 14.06 1.38 -1.05
CA PHE A 269 13.74 -0.01 -0.68
C PHE A 269 14.87 -0.64 0.14
N TYR A 270 16.12 -0.46 -0.26
CA TYR A 270 17.27 -0.94 0.52
C TYR A 270 17.23 -0.42 1.98
N SER A 271 16.95 0.88 2.15
CA SER A 271 16.80 1.50 3.48
C SER A 271 15.63 0.91 4.27
N PHE A 272 14.53 0.59 3.60
CA PHE A 272 13.35 -0.04 4.20
C PHE A 272 13.63 -1.44 4.75
N LEU A 273 14.59 -2.19 4.19
CA LEU A 273 14.95 -3.54 4.68
C LEU A 273 15.35 -3.51 6.16
N TYR A 274 16.11 -2.50 6.60
CA TYR A 274 16.49 -2.33 8.01
C TYR A 274 15.28 -2.06 8.91
N ILE A 275 14.33 -1.26 8.44
CA ILE A 275 13.07 -0.98 9.14
C ILE A 275 12.23 -2.26 9.26
N ALA A 276 12.28 -3.11 8.23
CA ALA A 276 11.64 -4.43 8.22
C ALA A 276 12.41 -5.48 9.06
N GLY A 277 13.52 -5.11 9.71
CA GLY A 277 14.31 -6.00 10.56
C GLY A 277 15.22 -6.97 9.80
N LEU A 278 15.51 -6.68 8.52
CA LEU A 278 16.47 -7.40 7.71
C LEU A 278 17.80 -6.64 7.68
N SER A 279 18.89 -7.39 7.75
CA SER A 279 20.25 -6.83 7.70
C SER A 279 20.99 -7.38 6.48
N PRO A 280 20.93 -6.68 5.33
CA PRO A 280 21.72 -7.03 4.15
C PRO A 280 23.22 -6.94 4.42
N SER A 281 24.01 -7.76 3.75
CA SER A 281 25.48 -7.69 3.77
C SER A 281 26.03 -7.11 2.47
N ASN A 282 27.28 -6.66 2.49
CA ASN A 282 28.00 -6.13 1.32
C ASN A 282 27.24 -5.06 0.51
N PRO A 283 26.65 -4.03 1.15
CA PRO A 283 25.93 -3.01 0.42
C PRO A 283 26.86 -2.12 -0.41
N VAL A 284 26.47 -1.85 -1.64
CA VAL A 284 27.16 -0.94 -2.56
C VAL A 284 26.14 0.02 -3.15
N ASP A 285 26.37 1.32 -2.98
CA ASP A 285 25.70 2.35 -3.79
C ASP A 285 26.41 2.41 -5.13
N THR A 286 25.69 2.04 -6.19
CA THR A 286 26.24 1.97 -7.55
C THR A 286 26.55 3.36 -8.13
N GLY A 287 25.99 4.42 -7.54
CA GLY A 287 26.02 5.76 -8.11
C GLY A 287 25.15 5.91 -9.36
N ILE A 288 24.38 4.89 -9.74
CA ILE A 288 23.53 4.87 -10.94
C ILE A 288 22.09 5.22 -10.52
N PRO A 289 21.56 6.40 -10.89
CA PRO A 289 20.15 6.72 -10.73
C PRO A 289 19.23 5.67 -11.38
N GLU A 290 18.14 5.30 -10.69
CA GLU A 290 17.16 4.31 -11.17
C GLU A 290 16.60 4.69 -12.56
N TYR A 291 16.41 5.99 -12.81
CA TYR A 291 15.99 6.52 -14.09
C TYR A 291 16.90 6.09 -15.26
N PHE A 292 18.22 6.08 -15.07
CA PHE A 292 19.13 5.70 -16.16
C PHE A 292 19.12 4.21 -16.42
N ALA A 293 18.93 3.38 -15.39
CA ALA A 293 18.73 1.95 -15.60
C ALA A 293 17.48 1.70 -16.46
N ILE A 294 16.36 2.33 -16.09
CA ILE A 294 15.08 2.20 -16.82
C ILE A 294 15.19 2.77 -18.24
N ARG A 295 15.80 3.94 -18.41
CA ARG A 295 15.95 4.61 -19.71
C ARG A 295 16.81 3.80 -20.67
N ASP A 296 17.99 3.40 -20.22
CA ASP A 296 18.95 2.66 -21.06
C ASP A 296 18.37 1.30 -21.46
N PHE A 297 17.70 0.63 -20.52
CA PHE A 297 16.96 -0.60 -20.80
C PHE A 297 15.86 -0.38 -21.83
N ALA A 298 15.03 0.67 -21.66
CA ALA A 298 13.98 0.99 -22.60
C ALA A 298 14.51 1.26 -24.03
N GLU A 299 15.61 2.00 -24.15
CA GLU A 299 16.25 2.29 -25.44
C GLU A 299 16.82 1.01 -26.09
N ALA A 300 17.44 0.13 -25.29
CA ALA A 300 18.03 -1.12 -25.78
C ALA A 300 17.00 -2.19 -26.17
N HIS A 301 15.84 -2.20 -25.51
CA HIS A 301 14.79 -3.21 -25.68
C HIS A 301 13.55 -2.68 -26.39
N SER A 302 13.64 -1.55 -27.09
CA SER A 302 12.53 -1.03 -27.89
C SER A 302 12.27 -1.87 -29.15
N PRO A 303 11.01 -2.25 -29.46
CA PRO A 303 9.79 -1.95 -28.72
C PRO A 303 9.60 -2.82 -27.46
N LEU A 304 9.02 -2.20 -26.43
CA LEU A 304 8.78 -2.81 -25.12
C LEU A 304 7.48 -3.61 -25.11
N HIS A 305 7.55 -4.87 -24.66
CA HIS A 305 6.44 -5.82 -24.66
C HIS A 305 6.21 -6.46 -23.29
N TYR A 306 5.80 -5.66 -22.30
CA TYR A 306 5.54 -6.17 -20.96
C TYR A 306 4.08 -6.48 -20.71
N LYS A 307 3.85 -7.60 -20.01
CA LYS A 307 2.55 -8.04 -19.51
C LYS A 307 2.73 -8.64 -18.10
N VAL A 308 1.63 -9.09 -17.51
CA VAL A 308 1.70 -9.93 -16.31
C VAL A 308 2.31 -11.28 -16.71
N GLU A 309 3.34 -11.72 -15.98
CA GLU A 309 4.13 -12.91 -16.30
C GLU A 309 4.01 -14.00 -15.25
N GLY A 310 3.26 -13.74 -14.18
CA GLY A 310 3.09 -14.66 -13.06
C GLY A 310 4.38 -14.85 -12.29
N ARG A 311 5.14 -13.76 -12.10
CA ARG A 311 6.31 -13.78 -11.21
C ARG A 311 5.90 -13.89 -9.75
N ILE A 312 4.70 -13.42 -9.43
CA ILE A 312 4.15 -13.46 -8.07
C ILE A 312 2.71 -13.97 -8.15
N GLU A 313 2.42 -15.08 -7.47
CA GLU A 313 1.11 -15.73 -7.55
C GLU A 313 0.44 -15.90 -6.18
N ASN A 314 -0.82 -15.46 -6.08
CA ASN A 314 -1.71 -15.79 -4.98
C ASN A 314 -2.51 -17.05 -5.33
N VAL A 315 -2.16 -18.17 -4.70
CA VAL A 315 -2.74 -19.49 -5.01
C VAL A 315 -4.23 -19.63 -4.66
N LEU A 316 -4.80 -18.72 -3.88
CA LEU A 316 -6.24 -18.72 -3.59
C LEU A 316 -7.06 -18.05 -4.69
N GLU A 317 -6.44 -17.21 -5.51
CA GLU A 317 -7.11 -16.49 -6.59
C GLU A 317 -7.02 -17.25 -7.91
N THR A 318 -5.97 -18.04 -8.13
CA THR A 318 -5.80 -18.86 -9.35
C THR A 318 -6.68 -20.12 -9.38
N ASN A 319 -7.18 -20.57 -8.23
CA ASN A 319 -8.19 -21.64 -8.14
C ASN A 319 -9.61 -21.20 -8.57
N VAL A 320 -9.78 -19.96 -9.03
CA VAL A 320 -11.05 -19.40 -9.48
C VAL A 320 -10.97 -19.06 -10.97
N HIS A 321 -10.74 -20.08 -11.81
CA HIS A 321 -10.95 -19.97 -13.26
C HIS A 321 -11.80 -21.12 -13.79
N GLU A 322 -13.07 -21.13 -13.37
CA GLU A 322 -14.25 -21.39 -14.19
C GLU A 322 -15.48 -21.05 -13.32
N ASN A 323 -16.35 -20.18 -13.83
CA ASN A 323 -17.45 -19.51 -13.11
C ASN A 323 -17.02 -18.33 -12.24
N ALA A 324 -17.13 -17.14 -12.85
CA ALA A 324 -17.40 -15.90 -12.15
C ALA A 324 -18.67 -16.07 -11.29
N SER A 325 -18.48 -16.56 -10.07
CA SER A 325 -19.45 -16.47 -9.00
C SER A 325 -18.93 -15.40 -8.06
N ILE A 326 -19.76 -14.36 -7.89
CA ILE A 326 -19.55 -13.23 -6.98
C ILE A 326 -19.04 -13.78 -5.65
N LYS A 327 -17.78 -13.51 -5.28
CA LYS A 327 -17.25 -13.87 -3.95
C LYS A 327 -18.24 -13.33 -2.91
N PRO A 328 -18.80 -14.16 -2.02
CA PRO A 328 -19.76 -13.67 -1.05
C PRO A 328 -19.10 -12.60 -0.20
N VAL A 329 -19.76 -11.45 -0.06
CA VAL A 329 -19.36 -10.37 0.84
C VAL A 329 -19.03 -10.98 2.20
N ALA A 330 -17.81 -10.75 2.70
CA ALA A 330 -17.38 -11.28 3.99
C ALA A 330 -18.44 -10.98 5.06
N SER A 331 -18.85 -11.99 5.83
CA SER A 331 -19.96 -11.83 6.79
C SER A 331 -19.58 -10.94 7.98
N PHE A 332 -18.30 -10.62 8.13
CA PHE A 332 -17.81 -9.71 9.15
C PHE A 332 -16.46 -9.05 8.78
N LYS A 333 -16.12 -7.98 9.50
CA LYS A 333 -14.80 -7.33 9.50
C LYS A 333 -14.28 -7.25 10.94
N LEU A 334 -12.97 -7.46 11.13
CA LEU A 334 -12.25 -7.14 12.37
C LEU A 334 -11.32 -5.98 12.09
N PHE A 335 -11.39 -4.92 12.89
CA PHE A 335 -10.62 -3.68 12.74
C PHE A 335 -9.40 -3.68 13.66
N GLN A 336 -8.41 -2.84 13.33
CA GLN A 336 -7.24 -2.65 14.17
C GLN A 336 -7.64 -1.99 15.49
N ASN A 337 -7.10 -2.46 16.62
CA ASN A 337 -7.40 -1.89 17.91
C ASN A 337 -6.78 -0.49 18.01
N TYR A 338 -7.45 0.42 18.73
CA TYR A 338 -6.96 1.77 18.96
C TYR A 338 -7.12 2.17 20.43
N PRO A 339 -6.09 2.75 21.07
CA PRO A 339 -4.74 2.97 20.53
C PRO A 339 -3.94 1.66 20.34
N ASN A 340 -2.98 1.66 19.42
CA ASN A 340 -2.00 0.59 19.23
C ASN A 340 -0.64 1.17 18.75
N PRO A 341 0.45 1.11 19.55
CA PRO A 341 0.52 0.54 20.89
C PRO A 341 -0.38 1.26 21.91
N PHE A 342 -0.90 0.54 22.90
CA PHE A 342 -1.56 1.15 24.05
C PHE A 342 -0.67 1.05 25.29
N ARG A 343 -0.74 2.06 26.16
CA ARG A 343 0.22 2.24 27.26
C ARG A 343 -0.41 1.94 28.63
N ILE A 344 0.38 1.41 29.55
CA ILE A 344 0.03 1.35 30.98
C ILE A 344 0.76 2.49 31.70
N GLN A 345 0.02 3.41 32.32
CA GLN A 345 0.59 4.47 33.14
C GLN A 345 0.09 4.35 34.59
N ASN A 346 0.97 4.52 35.57
CA ASN A 346 0.62 4.50 37.01
C ASN A 346 -0.16 3.24 37.43
N GLN A 347 0.23 2.06 36.93
CA GLN A 347 -0.46 0.77 37.14
C GLN A 347 -1.92 0.71 36.68
N LYS A 348 -2.37 1.69 35.89
CA LYS A 348 -3.66 1.70 35.23
C LYS A 348 -3.44 1.57 33.72
N ALA A 349 -3.96 0.51 33.12
CA ALA A 349 -3.89 0.37 31.67
C ALA A 349 -4.75 1.45 31.01
N GLN A 350 -4.18 2.14 30.01
CA GLN A 350 -5.01 2.80 29.02
C GLN A 350 -5.80 1.71 28.31
N GLU A 351 -7.11 1.87 28.23
CA GLU A 351 -7.96 0.91 27.55
C GLU A 351 -7.70 0.95 26.04
N THR A 352 -7.61 -0.21 25.38
CA THR A 352 -7.61 -0.30 23.92
C THR A 352 -8.95 -0.82 23.43
N LYS A 353 -9.49 -0.19 22.39
CA LYS A 353 -10.77 -0.56 21.79
C LYS A 353 -10.52 -1.49 20.62
N ILE A 354 -11.16 -2.65 20.63
CA ILE A 354 -11.17 -3.62 19.55
C ILE A 354 -12.55 -3.59 18.91
N SER A 355 -12.60 -3.25 17.63
CA SER A 355 -13.86 -3.12 16.90
C SER A 355 -14.02 -4.20 15.85
N TYR A 356 -15.26 -4.64 15.63
CA TYR A 356 -15.64 -5.57 14.58
C TYR A 356 -17.06 -5.30 14.06
N GLN A 357 -17.32 -5.64 12.80
CA GLN A 357 -18.61 -5.45 12.15
C GLN A 357 -19.15 -6.81 11.71
N LEU A 358 -20.44 -7.06 11.89
CA LEU A 358 -21.18 -8.20 11.36
C LEU A 358 -22.17 -7.72 10.30
N THR A 359 -22.30 -8.43 9.19
CA THR A 359 -23.27 -8.10 8.12
C THR A 359 -24.61 -8.81 8.31
N LYS A 360 -24.67 -9.82 9.19
CA LYS A 360 -25.87 -10.56 9.58
C LYS A 360 -25.75 -11.06 11.03
N ARG A 361 -26.83 -11.61 11.58
CA ARG A 361 -26.80 -12.20 12.92
C ARG A 361 -25.94 -13.46 12.94
N GLU A 362 -24.90 -13.49 13.76
CA GLU A 362 -23.97 -14.62 13.87
C GLU A 362 -23.50 -14.88 15.31
N GLU A 363 -22.99 -16.08 15.57
CA GLU A 363 -22.36 -16.45 16.85
C GLU A 363 -20.91 -15.96 16.87
N VAL A 364 -20.57 -15.09 17.84
CA VAL A 364 -19.28 -14.40 17.90
C VAL A 364 -18.45 -14.85 19.09
N SER A 365 -17.16 -15.06 18.89
CA SER A 365 -16.16 -15.22 19.94
C SER A 365 -14.97 -14.30 19.69
N LEU A 366 -14.77 -13.29 20.54
CA LEU A 366 -13.59 -12.42 20.51
C LEU A 366 -12.71 -12.70 21.73
N LYS A 367 -11.45 -13.03 21.51
CA LYS A 367 -10.52 -13.45 22.57
C LYS A 367 -9.12 -12.87 22.36
N ILE A 368 -8.38 -12.65 23.45
CA ILE A 368 -6.97 -12.23 23.47
C ILE A 368 -6.07 -13.45 23.70
N TYR A 369 -4.91 -13.45 23.04
CA TYR A 369 -3.89 -14.48 23.08
C TYR A 369 -2.49 -13.90 23.25
N ASN A 370 -1.59 -14.64 23.87
CA ASN A 370 -0.16 -14.34 23.83
C ASN A 370 0.52 -14.88 22.56
N VAL A 371 1.83 -14.67 22.44
CA VAL A 371 2.65 -15.14 21.30
C VAL A 371 2.74 -16.66 21.16
N LEU A 372 2.51 -17.40 22.26
CA LEU A 372 2.47 -18.87 22.26
C LEU A 372 1.09 -19.42 21.84
N GLY A 373 0.11 -18.54 21.59
CA GLY A 373 -1.25 -18.92 21.25
C GLY A 373 -2.11 -19.31 22.45
N GLU A 374 -1.63 -19.08 23.67
CA GLU A 374 -2.41 -19.30 24.89
C GLU A 374 -3.47 -18.22 25.03
N GLU A 375 -4.69 -18.63 25.38
CA GLU A 375 -5.83 -17.73 25.57
C GLU A 375 -5.69 -16.99 26.91
N LEU A 376 -5.63 -15.66 26.83
CA LEU A 376 -5.45 -14.79 28.01
C LEU A 376 -6.76 -14.21 28.51
N LYS A 377 -7.66 -13.82 27.59
CA LYS A 377 -8.89 -13.09 27.92
C LYS A 377 -10.01 -13.43 26.95
N LYS A 378 -11.21 -13.67 27.45
CA LYS A 378 -12.43 -13.67 26.62
C LYS A 378 -13.10 -12.31 26.68
N LEU A 379 -13.21 -11.64 25.53
CA LEU A 379 -13.83 -10.34 25.43
C LEU A 379 -15.30 -10.42 25.02
N VAL A 380 -15.64 -11.35 24.12
CA VAL A 380 -17.02 -11.60 23.69
C VAL A 380 -17.24 -13.09 23.51
N LYS A 381 -18.42 -13.56 23.90
CA LYS A 381 -18.96 -14.87 23.53
C LYS A 381 -20.48 -14.77 23.43
N GLY A 382 -21.05 -15.12 22.28
CA GLY A 382 -22.50 -15.24 22.10
C GLY A 382 -23.03 -14.73 20.76
N SER A 383 -24.31 -14.91 20.52
CA SER A 383 -25.03 -14.43 19.33
C SER A 383 -25.14 -12.91 19.30
N LYS A 384 -24.78 -12.29 18.17
CA LYS A 384 -24.86 -10.85 17.91
C LYS A 384 -25.57 -10.62 16.58
N ASN A 385 -26.40 -9.57 16.48
CA ASN A 385 -27.09 -9.17 15.25
C ASN A 385 -26.12 -8.52 14.24
N ALA A 386 -26.58 -8.23 13.02
CA ALA A 386 -25.81 -7.36 12.13
C ALA A 386 -25.54 -6.02 12.81
N GLY A 387 -24.33 -5.49 12.67
CA GLY A 387 -23.95 -4.22 13.30
C GLY A 387 -22.46 -4.12 13.61
N TYR A 388 -22.07 -2.93 14.06
CA TYR A 388 -20.71 -2.64 14.51
C TYR A 388 -20.63 -2.77 16.03
N TYR A 389 -19.57 -3.41 16.50
CA TYR A 389 -19.34 -3.72 17.90
C TYR A 389 -17.93 -3.27 18.29
N THR A 390 -17.82 -2.61 19.43
CA THR A 390 -16.55 -2.22 20.02
C THR A 390 -16.45 -2.80 21.42
N VAL A 391 -15.30 -3.38 21.73
CA VAL A 391 -15.03 -4.03 23.02
C VAL A 391 -13.68 -3.56 23.52
N THR A 392 -13.63 -3.24 24.79
CA THR A 392 -12.42 -2.74 25.42
C THR A 392 -11.59 -3.86 26.00
N TRP A 393 -10.27 -3.75 25.89
CA TRP A 393 -9.32 -4.52 26.67
C TRP A 393 -8.43 -3.59 27.50
N ASP A 394 -8.29 -3.89 28.79
CA ASP A 394 -7.50 -3.13 29.76
C ASP A 394 -6.13 -3.78 30.02
N GLY A 395 -5.64 -4.60 29.10
CA GLY A 395 -4.34 -5.26 29.25
C GLY A 395 -4.28 -6.31 30.36
N LYS A 396 -5.40 -6.76 30.92
CA LYS A 396 -5.44 -7.84 31.92
C LYS A 396 -5.89 -9.18 31.34
N ASP A 397 -5.47 -10.27 31.94
CA ASP A 397 -6.01 -11.60 31.64
C ASP A 397 -7.35 -11.87 32.37
N ASP A 398 -7.88 -13.09 32.23
CA ASP A 398 -9.10 -13.52 32.91
C ASP A 398 -8.97 -13.62 34.44
N LEU A 399 -7.75 -13.66 34.98
CA LEU A 399 -7.48 -13.64 36.42
C LEU A 399 -7.24 -12.23 36.96
N GLY A 400 -7.39 -11.19 36.13
CA GLY A 400 -7.18 -9.80 36.50
C GLY A 400 -5.71 -9.39 36.62
N ARG A 401 -4.78 -10.24 36.17
CA ARG A 401 -3.35 -9.94 36.19
C ARG A 401 -3.00 -9.04 35.02
N LEU A 402 -2.24 -7.97 35.27
CA LEU A 402 -1.73 -7.11 34.20
C LEU A 402 -0.72 -7.86 33.34
N MET A 403 -0.91 -7.80 32.04
CA MET A 403 -0.01 -8.39 31.08
C MET A 403 1.30 -7.58 30.95
N PRO A 404 2.45 -8.26 30.73
CA PRO A 404 3.73 -7.58 30.53
C PRO A 404 3.77 -6.77 29.22
N ASN A 405 4.82 -5.96 29.03
CA ASN A 405 5.07 -5.34 27.73
C ASN A 405 5.27 -6.43 26.69
N GLY A 406 4.65 -6.28 25.53
CA GLY A 406 4.78 -7.30 24.51
C GLY A 406 3.72 -7.25 23.42
N ILE A 407 3.84 -8.23 22.54
CA ILE A 407 2.92 -8.44 21.43
C ILE A 407 1.83 -9.41 21.88
N TYR A 408 0.59 -9.04 21.60
CA TYR A 408 -0.59 -9.86 21.84
C TYR A 408 -1.42 -9.94 20.56
N PHE A 409 -2.33 -10.89 20.53
CA PHE A 409 -3.23 -11.09 19.41
C PHE A 409 -4.66 -11.13 19.90
N TYR A 410 -5.57 -10.54 19.15
CA TYR A 410 -6.99 -10.75 19.34
C TYR A 410 -7.58 -11.42 18.12
N LYS A 411 -8.44 -12.40 18.38
CA LYS A 411 -9.04 -13.25 17.37
C LYS A 411 -10.54 -13.18 17.49
N LEU A 412 -11.19 -12.76 16.42
CA LEU A 412 -12.63 -12.82 16.24
C LEU A 412 -12.95 -14.09 15.46
N LYS A 413 -13.73 -14.99 16.06
CA LYS A 413 -14.22 -16.21 15.44
C LYS A 413 -15.73 -16.11 15.29
N ILE A 414 -16.22 -16.39 14.08
CA ILE A 414 -17.63 -16.39 13.73
C ILE A 414 -17.91 -17.61 12.86
N ALA A 415 -18.77 -18.51 13.34
CA ALA A 415 -18.98 -19.83 12.73
C ALA A 415 -17.64 -20.52 12.38
N ASN A 416 -17.40 -20.80 11.08
CA ASN A 416 -16.19 -21.43 10.56
C ASN A 416 -15.11 -20.43 10.10
N GLN A 417 -15.36 -19.13 10.23
CA GLN A 417 -14.44 -18.07 9.83
C GLN A 417 -13.78 -17.44 11.05
N GLN A 418 -12.54 -16.98 10.90
CA GLN A 418 -11.86 -16.24 11.94
C GLN A 418 -10.92 -15.18 11.36
N LYS A 419 -10.76 -14.07 12.08
CA LYS A 419 -9.78 -13.02 11.75
C LYS A 419 -8.97 -12.71 13.00
N THR A 420 -7.66 -12.58 12.84
CA THR A 420 -6.73 -12.28 13.92
C THR A 420 -6.04 -10.96 13.62
N ARG A 421 -5.80 -10.15 14.64
CA ARG A 421 -4.98 -8.95 14.53
C ARG A 421 -4.04 -8.83 15.72
N LYS A 422 -2.91 -8.17 15.48
CA LYS A 422 -1.86 -7.91 16.45
C LYS A 422 -2.17 -6.65 17.24
N LEU A 423 -1.85 -6.62 18.53
CA LEU A 423 -1.81 -5.42 19.35
C LEU A 423 -0.55 -5.39 20.20
N ILE A 424 -0.07 -4.20 20.53
CA ILE A 424 1.17 -3.97 21.26
C ILE A 424 0.82 -3.27 22.57
N LEU A 425 1.24 -3.88 23.67
CA LEU A 425 1.13 -3.31 25.02
C LEU A 425 2.49 -2.77 25.44
N MET A 426 2.54 -1.51 25.86
CA MET A 426 3.73 -0.83 26.35
C MET A 426 3.51 -0.26 27.75
N ARG A 427 4.60 -0.05 28.50
CA ARG A 427 4.63 0.73 29.74
C ARG A 427 5.37 2.02 29.45
#